data_AF-A0A935YK01-F1
#
_entry.id   AF-A0A935YK01-F1
#
_cell.length_a   1.000
_cell.length_b   1.000
_cell.length_c   1.000
_cell.angle_alpha   90.00
_cell.angle_beta   90.00
_cell.angle_gamma   90.00
#
_symmetry.space_group_name_H-M   'P 1'
#
loop_
_entity.id
_entity.type
_entity.pdbx_description
1 polymer ?
#
loop_
_entity_poly.entity_id
_entity_poly.type
_entity_poly.pdbx_seq_one_letter_code
_entity_poly.pdbx_strand_id
1 'polypeptide(L)'
;MPLTAFDPETGQVVLATWPVSSPQCKDPTCRAKLHLVRGTQSRVQHFRHSTHSTCRSMDPVREREAMSPWHLWWQSQADDAARIEVTDINASGDVRRADIVTRFGWCIEVQHSPIAAKTVRARENHWNGRVLWLVDAASDDRHADFSIDPRWARLDGTWVHHLGALVAVDDGESIWLFPASVMRSAGEIRSNAAYMKRFDRAGFIQTWINADTAPFAAEPQTKWRKDALDRIARSRADSQLRELMAHARALREQRQTEIVCEYQGPRTNLIHEQPAAPVTPPQPVAPQPQPQRQVDVVVDLRETTIRHCARCRSAYGLTPGQPLCINCNRDLWRKSHADNEEMDA
;
A
#
# COMPACT_ATOMS: atom_id res chain seq x y z
N MET A 1 23.13 -0.88 -5.63
CA MET A 1 23.06 -1.02 -4.16
C MET A 1 24.26 -1.83 -3.68
N PRO A 2 25.23 -1.18 -3.01
CA PRO A 2 26.26 -1.88 -2.28
C PRO A 2 25.60 -2.72 -1.20
N LEU A 3 26.22 -3.83 -0.86
CA LEU A 3 25.68 -4.75 0.13
C LEU A 3 25.72 -4.09 1.50
N THR A 4 24.56 -3.96 2.13
CA THR A 4 24.49 -3.57 3.53
C THR A 4 25.00 -4.73 4.36
N ALA A 5 26.10 -4.48 5.04
CA ALA A 5 26.63 -5.41 6.00
C ALA A 5 25.94 -5.22 7.35
N PHE A 6 25.77 -6.31 8.08
CA PHE A 6 25.52 -6.24 9.52
C PHE A 6 26.67 -6.89 10.27
N ASP A 7 26.92 -6.41 11.48
CA ASP A 7 27.80 -7.06 12.43
C ASP A 7 26.99 -8.15 13.18
N PRO A 8 27.39 -9.43 13.08
CA PRO A 8 26.67 -10.51 13.74
C PRO A 8 26.71 -10.45 15.27
N GLU A 9 27.68 -9.73 15.86
CA GLU A 9 27.80 -9.60 17.32
C GLU A 9 26.83 -8.56 17.88
N THR A 10 26.73 -7.40 17.22
CA THR A 10 25.89 -6.28 17.66
C THR A 10 24.51 -6.26 16.99
N GLY A 11 24.33 -7.01 15.90
CA GLY A 11 23.13 -6.98 15.06
C GLY A 11 22.97 -5.67 14.27
N GLN A 12 23.92 -4.73 14.37
CA GLN A 12 23.81 -3.41 13.76
C GLN A 12 24.21 -3.44 12.29
N VAL A 13 23.59 -2.55 11.50
CA VAL A 13 24.07 -2.23 10.16
C VAL A 13 25.41 -1.52 10.28
N VAL A 14 26.41 -1.97 9.53
CA VAL A 14 27.77 -1.43 9.60
C VAL A 14 28.16 -0.81 8.27
N LEU A 15 28.87 0.31 8.36
CA LEU A 15 29.38 1.02 7.20
C LEU A 15 30.76 0.50 6.81
N ALA A 16 31.07 0.57 5.52
CA ALA A 16 32.39 0.24 4.99
C ALA A 16 33.51 1.13 5.55
N THR A 17 33.15 2.27 6.15
CA THR A 17 34.05 3.20 6.83
C THR A 17 34.22 2.91 8.32
N TRP A 18 33.44 1.97 8.89
CA TRP A 18 33.51 1.63 10.31
C TRP A 18 34.48 0.47 10.56
N PRO A 19 35.14 0.42 11.73
CA PRO A 19 35.99 -0.71 12.09
C PRO A 19 35.11 -1.92 12.46
N VAL A 20 34.95 -2.84 11.51
CA VAL A 20 34.21 -4.10 11.71
C VAL A 20 35.07 -5.31 11.38
N SER A 21 35.08 -6.28 12.29
CA SER A 21 35.90 -7.49 12.22
C SER A 21 35.36 -8.54 11.23
N SER A 22 34.03 -8.67 11.12
CA SER A 22 33.40 -9.68 10.25
C SER A 22 32.00 -9.27 9.73
N PRO A 23 31.91 -8.28 8.83
CA PRO A 23 30.64 -7.87 8.23
C PRO A 23 29.98 -9.04 7.46
N GLN A 24 28.68 -9.24 7.64
CA GLN A 24 27.89 -10.27 6.95
C GLN A 24 26.76 -9.66 6.10
N CYS A 25 26.36 -10.35 5.04
CA CYS A 25 25.25 -9.93 4.18
C CYS A 25 23.93 -9.89 4.97
N LYS A 26 23.23 -8.75 4.93
CA LYS A 26 21.93 -8.57 5.60
C LYS A 26 20.82 -9.45 5.05
N ASP A 27 20.92 -9.92 3.80
CA ASP A 27 19.92 -10.83 3.22
C ASP A 27 19.83 -12.11 4.09
N PRO A 28 18.66 -12.39 4.71
CA PRO A 28 18.50 -13.53 5.61
C PRO A 28 18.71 -14.87 4.91
N THR A 29 18.59 -14.92 3.58
CA THR A 29 18.86 -16.11 2.77
C THR A 29 20.33 -16.28 2.39
N CYS A 30 21.17 -15.27 2.63
CA CYS A 30 22.59 -15.31 2.28
C CYS A 30 23.50 -15.35 3.51
N ARG A 31 23.48 -14.29 4.36
CA ARG A 31 24.38 -14.13 5.52
C ARG A 31 25.88 -14.37 5.27
N ALA A 32 26.32 -14.36 4.02
CA ALA A 32 27.71 -14.62 3.68
C ALA A 32 28.61 -13.51 4.20
N LYS A 33 29.85 -13.87 4.55
CA LYS A 33 30.87 -12.91 4.95
C LYS A 33 31.17 -11.96 3.79
N LEU A 34 31.20 -10.67 4.10
CA LEU A 34 31.50 -9.62 3.15
C LEU A 34 32.95 -9.12 3.33
N HIS A 35 33.55 -8.69 2.24
CA HIS A 35 34.86 -8.07 2.21
C HIS A 35 34.72 -6.57 1.96
N LEU A 36 35.52 -5.79 2.67
CA LEU A 36 35.66 -4.37 2.39
C LEU A 36 36.45 -4.19 1.09
N VAL A 37 35.85 -3.52 0.12
CA VAL A 37 36.45 -3.24 -1.18
C VAL A 37 36.43 -1.73 -1.43
N ARG A 38 37.49 -1.24 -2.06
CA ARG A 38 37.57 0.14 -2.56
C ARG A 38 37.47 0.09 -4.08
N GLY A 39 36.41 0.67 -4.63
CA GLY A 39 36.22 0.73 -6.09
C GLY A 39 37.32 1.55 -6.77
N THR A 40 37.74 1.13 -7.96
CA THR A 40 38.68 1.90 -8.80
C THR A 40 38.00 3.06 -9.52
N GLN A 41 36.68 2.99 -9.75
CA GLN A 41 35.89 4.02 -10.45
C GLN A 41 35.03 4.87 -9.51
N SER A 42 34.45 4.28 -8.47
CA SER A 42 33.81 5.00 -7.36
C SER A 42 34.79 5.02 -6.18
N ARG A 43 35.30 6.20 -5.80
CA ARG A 43 36.24 6.36 -4.67
C ARG A 43 35.65 6.00 -3.28
N VAL A 44 34.51 5.33 -3.27
CA VAL A 44 33.69 4.98 -2.10
C VAL A 44 33.99 3.54 -1.69
N GLN A 45 34.35 3.35 -0.42
CA GLN A 45 34.48 2.03 0.17
C GLN A 45 33.09 1.36 0.26
N HIS A 46 33.01 0.09 -0.09
CA HIS A 46 31.77 -0.68 -0.01
C HIS A 46 32.05 -2.15 0.31
N PHE A 47 31.03 -2.88 0.76
CA PHE A 47 31.14 -4.31 1.04
C PHE A 47 30.80 -5.15 -0.19
N ARG A 48 31.52 -6.26 -0.37
CA ARG A 48 31.40 -7.20 -1.49
C ARG A 48 31.39 -8.65 -1.03
N HIS A 49 30.67 -9.53 -1.72
CA HIS A 49 30.78 -10.98 -1.49
C HIS A 49 32.16 -11.52 -1.91
N SER A 50 32.60 -12.59 -1.23
CA SER A 50 33.86 -13.30 -1.45
C SER A 50 33.90 -14.20 -2.70
N THR A 51 33.20 -13.84 -3.78
CA THR A 51 32.95 -14.62 -5.03
C THR A 51 31.72 -15.55 -4.98
N HIS A 52 30.97 -15.62 -6.10
CA HIS A 52 29.87 -16.56 -6.42
C HIS A 52 28.81 -16.82 -5.32
N SER A 53 28.23 -15.77 -4.74
CA SER A 53 26.99 -15.94 -3.96
C SER A 53 25.78 -15.93 -4.89
N THR A 54 24.83 -16.87 -4.78
CA THR A 54 23.52 -16.74 -5.44
C THR A 54 22.61 -15.72 -4.73
N CYS A 55 23.18 -14.80 -3.96
CA CYS A 55 22.43 -13.82 -3.21
C CYS A 55 21.67 -12.92 -4.19
N ARG A 56 20.39 -12.69 -3.93
CA ARG A 56 19.52 -11.83 -4.75
C ARG A 56 20.02 -10.39 -4.86
N SER A 57 20.98 -10.01 -4.02
CA SER A 57 21.66 -8.72 -4.03
C SER A 57 22.82 -8.63 -5.04
N MET A 58 23.25 -9.74 -5.65
CA MET A 58 24.39 -9.84 -6.57
C MET A 58 24.05 -9.48 -8.03
N ASP A 59 23.23 -8.45 -8.23
CA ASP A 59 22.93 -7.92 -9.57
C ASP A 59 24.14 -7.10 -10.07
N PRO A 60 24.79 -7.46 -11.21
CA PRO A 60 25.98 -6.77 -11.72
C PRO A 60 25.78 -5.28 -12.04
N VAL A 61 24.54 -4.83 -12.25
CA VAL A 61 24.21 -3.40 -12.43
C VAL A 61 24.29 -2.67 -11.08
N ARG A 62 23.98 -3.35 -9.98
CA ARG A 62 23.92 -2.78 -8.62
C ARG A 62 25.28 -2.48 -8.00
N GLU A 63 26.35 -3.18 -8.39
CA GLU A 63 27.72 -2.88 -7.93
C GLU A 63 28.25 -1.53 -8.47
N ARG A 64 27.74 -1.06 -9.62
CA ARG A 64 28.16 0.21 -10.24
C ARG A 64 27.53 1.44 -9.57
N GLU A 65 26.40 1.25 -8.90
CA GLU A 65 25.68 2.28 -8.13
C GLU A 65 25.98 2.11 -6.64
N ALA A 66 27.16 2.57 -6.21
CA ALA A 66 27.48 2.68 -4.79
C ALA A 66 26.54 3.70 -4.13
N MET A 67 25.91 3.30 -3.02
CA MET A 67 25.05 4.14 -2.21
C MET A 67 25.89 5.28 -1.62
N SER A 68 25.39 6.51 -1.73
CA SER A 68 26.16 7.67 -1.28
C SER A 68 26.37 7.62 0.25
N PRO A 69 27.47 8.21 0.77
CA PRO A 69 27.66 8.34 2.21
C PRO A 69 26.48 9.04 2.91
N TRP A 70 25.83 9.99 2.24
CA TRP A 70 24.64 10.67 2.73
C TRP A 70 23.47 9.70 2.94
N HIS A 71 23.20 8.82 1.96
CA HIS A 71 22.13 7.82 2.04
C HIS A 71 22.40 6.82 3.18
N LEU A 72 23.63 6.31 3.24
CA LEU A 72 24.08 5.39 4.29
C LEU A 72 23.95 6.02 5.69
N TRP A 73 24.32 7.29 5.83
CA TRP A 73 24.21 8.02 7.08
C TRP A 73 22.77 8.12 7.56
N TRP A 74 21.82 8.43 6.67
CA TRP A 74 20.39 8.49 7.04
C TRP A 74 19.84 7.14 7.49
N GLN A 75 20.17 6.06 6.78
CA GLN A 75 19.79 4.71 7.19
C GLN A 75 20.33 4.35 8.58
N SER A 76 21.58 4.74 8.90
CA SER A 76 22.19 4.43 10.19
C SER A 76 21.63 5.23 11.37
N GLN A 77 20.72 6.20 11.13
CA GLN A 77 20.08 6.95 12.21
C GLN A 77 18.91 6.20 12.85
N ALA A 78 18.43 5.12 12.24
CA ALA A 78 17.44 4.26 12.86
C ALA A 78 18.06 3.51 14.05
N ASP A 79 17.44 3.63 15.22
CA ASP A 79 17.90 3.00 16.47
C ASP A 79 17.71 1.47 16.51
N ASP A 80 17.07 0.89 15.50
CA ASP A 80 16.80 -0.54 15.37
C ASP A 80 17.15 -1.01 13.95
N ALA A 81 18.12 -1.91 13.86
CA ALA A 81 18.62 -2.44 12.60
C ALA A 81 17.57 -3.26 11.82
N ALA A 82 16.55 -3.79 12.52
CA ALA A 82 15.44 -4.50 11.89
C ALA A 82 14.54 -3.58 11.07
N ARG A 83 14.62 -2.26 11.29
CA ARG A 83 13.84 -1.24 10.58
C ARG A 83 14.54 -0.65 9.36
N ILE A 84 15.79 -1.01 9.13
CA ILE A 84 16.57 -0.54 7.97
C ILE A 84 16.44 -1.58 6.85
N GLU A 85 16.37 -1.18 5.57
CA GLU A 85 16.36 -2.11 4.43
C GLU A 85 15.29 -3.22 4.53
N VAL A 86 14.12 -2.88 5.06
CA VAL A 86 13.05 -3.85 5.32
C VAL A 86 12.49 -4.33 4.00
N THR A 87 12.54 -5.64 3.79
CA THR A 87 11.97 -6.28 2.61
C THR A 87 10.54 -6.70 2.92
N ASP A 88 9.58 -6.19 2.17
CA ASP A 88 8.16 -6.51 2.28
C ASP A 88 7.63 -7.13 0.97
N ILE A 89 6.59 -7.94 1.09
CA ILE A 89 5.92 -8.63 -0.01
C ILE A 89 4.46 -8.20 0.00
N ASN A 90 4.03 -7.48 -1.04
CA ASN A 90 2.64 -7.04 -1.11
C ASN A 90 1.69 -8.20 -1.52
N ALA A 91 0.38 -7.92 -1.51
CA ALA A 91 -0.66 -8.88 -1.88
C ALA A 91 -0.54 -9.45 -3.30
N SER A 92 0.17 -8.76 -4.20
CA SER A 92 0.45 -9.21 -5.57
C SER A 92 1.70 -10.09 -5.67
N GLY A 93 2.43 -10.29 -4.56
CA GLY A 93 3.71 -10.99 -4.53
C GLY A 93 4.90 -10.12 -4.95
N ASP A 94 4.71 -8.82 -5.15
CA ASP A 94 5.82 -7.93 -5.47
C ASP A 94 6.65 -7.69 -4.21
N VAL A 95 7.95 -7.97 -4.33
CA VAL A 95 8.92 -7.74 -3.28
C VAL A 95 9.51 -6.34 -3.43
N ARG A 96 9.46 -5.53 -2.36
CA ARG A 96 10.13 -4.22 -2.31
C ARG A 96 10.93 -4.09 -1.03
N ARG A 97 11.89 -3.16 -1.06
CA ARG A 97 12.76 -2.84 0.06
C ARG A 97 12.62 -1.37 0.39
N ALA A 98 12.20 -1.06 1.61
CA ALA A 98 12.24 0.29 2.17
C ALA A 98 13.63 0.60 2.70
N ASP A 99 14.10 1.85 2.58
CA ASP A 99 15.34 2.25 3.26
C ASP A 99 15.18 2.23 4.78
N ILE A 100 14.09 2.80 5.30
CA ILE A 100 13.73 2.76 6.72
C ILE A 100 12.22 2.56 6.86
N VAL A 101 11.80 1.70 7.79
CA VAL A 101 10.40 1.58 8.23
C VAL A 101 10.28 2.18 9.63
N THR A 102 9.36 3.12 9.81
CA THR A 102 9.09 3.74 11.11
C THR A 102 8.24 2.81 11.97
N ARG A 103 8.30 2.98 13.30
CA ARG A 103 7.48 2.19 14.25
C ARG A 103 5.97 2.36 14.03
N PHE A 104 5.58 3.50 13.48
CA PHE A 104 4.20 3.82 13.11
C PHE A 104 3.85 3.43 11.65
N GLY A 105 4.66 2.58 11.01
CA GLY A 105 4.32 1.90 9.75
C GLY A 105 4.41 2.77 8.49
N TRP A 106 5.31 3.76 8.49
CA TRP A 106 5.66 4.53 7.29
C TRP A 106 7.00 4.07 6.73
N CYS A 107 7.09 4.05 5.40
CA CYS A 107 8.34 3.88 4.70
C CYS A 107 9.00 5.26 4.52
N ILE A 108 10.27 5.38 4.89
CA ILE A 108 11.12 6.50 4.49
C ILE A 108 12.03 5.98 3.38
N GLU A 109 11.98 6.63 2.23
CA GLU A 109 12.85 6.36 1.08
C GLU A 109 13.84 7.52 0.96
N VAL A 110 15.12 7.19 1.04
CA VAL A 110 16.23 8.14 1.01
C VAL A 110 16.70 8.26 -0.44
N GLN A 111 16.68 9.45 -1.00
CA GLN A 111 16.88 9.65 -2.44
C GLN A 111 17.92 10.73 -2.71
N HIS A 112 19.10 10.28 -3.10
CA HIS A 112 20.23 11.13 -3.50
C HIS A 112 20.25 11.44 -5.01
N SER A 113 19.76 10.52 -5.84
CA SER A 113 19.86 10.59 -7.31
C SER A 113 18.49 10.56 -8.01
N PRO A 114 18.40 10.79 -9.34
CA PRO A 114 17.14 10.67 -10.05
C PRO A 114 16.54 9.27 -9.97
N ILE A 115 15.23 9.21 -9.77
CA ILE A 115 14.46 7.96 -9.78
C ILE A 115 13.37 8.01 -10.85
N ALA A 116 13.22 6.91 -11.59
CA ALA A 116 12.21 6.85 -12.64
C ALA A 116 10.78 6.94 -12.06
N ALA A 117 9.90 7.68 -12.74
CA ALA A 117 8.49 7.85 -12.36
C ALA A 117 7.76 6.52 -12.07
N LYS A 118 8.03 5.50 -12.89
CA LYS A 118 7.46 4.17 -12.74
C LYS A 118 7.88 3.51 -11.41
N THR A 119 9.11 3.74 -10.98
CA THR A 119 9.66 3.20 -9.73
C THR A 119 9.06 3.93 -8.53
N VAL A 120 8.93 5.26 -8.61
CA VAL A 120 8.23 6.06 -7.60
C VAL A 120 6.81 5.54 -7.39
N ARG A 121 6.02 5.44 -8.47
CA ARG A 121 4.64 4.92 -8.41
C ARG A 121 4.56 3.51 -7.83
N ALA A 122 5.48 2.64 -8.22
CA ALA A 122 5.52 1.26 -7.72
C ALA A 122 5.80 1.21 -6.21
N ARG A 123 6.74 2.03 -5.71
CA ARG A 123 7.06 2.12 -4.28
C ARG A 123 5.90 2.70 -3.49
N GLU A 124 5.34 3.82 -3.94
CA GLU A 124 4.19 4.45 -3.27
C GLU A 124 2.97 3.53 -3.23
N ASN A 125 2.68 2.79 -4.31
CA ASN A 125 1.60 1.81 -4.31
C ASN A 125 1.88 0.64 -3.36
N HIS A 126 3.11 0.14 -3.30
CA HIS A 126 3.48 -0.97 -2.42
C HIS A 126 3.23 -0.61 -0.95
N TRP A 127 3.59 0.61 -0.54
CA TRP A 127 3.41 1.11 0.82
C TRP A 127 2.06 1.81 1.06
N ASN A 128 1.08 1.64 0.17
CA ASN A 128 -0.25 2.27 0.26
C ASN A 128 -0.20 3.80 0.51
N GLY A 129 0.76 4.48 -0.11
CA GLY A 129 0.98 5.92 0.01
C GLY A 129 1.61 6.37 1.34
N ARG A 130 1.92 5.45 2.26
CA ARG A 130 2.65 5.73 3.50
C ARG A 130 4.15 5.81 3.25
N VAL A 131 4.53 6.73 2.37
CA VAL A 131 5.92 7.00 1.99
C VAL A 131 6.27 8.43 2.32
N LEU A 132 7.43 8.62 2.95
CA LEU A 132 8.12 9.89 3.08
C LEU A 132 9.39 9.82 2.24
N TRP A 133 9.46 10.62 1.19
CA TRP A 133 10.68 10.79 0.41
C TRP A 133 11.58 11.78 1.12
N LEU A 134 12.78 11.36 1.51
CA LEU A 134 13.83 12.24 2.01
C LEU A 134 14.82 12.50 0.87
N VAL A 135 14.87 13.73 0.38
CA VAL A 135 15.62 14.11 -0.82
C VAL A 135 16.89 14.87 -0.42
N ASP A 136 18.02 14.49 -1.03
CA ASP A 136 19.27 15.25 -0.93
C ASP A 136 19.24 16.45 -1.89
N ALA A 137 19.26 17.67 -1.34
CA ALA A 137 19.47 18.90 -2.11
C ALA A 137 20.77 19.63 -1.72
N ALA A 138 21.59 19.01 -0.85
CA ALA A 138 22.83 19.55 -0.32
C ALA A 138 24.05 19.23 -1.21
N SER A 139 23.99 18.12 -1.95
CA SER A 139 25.07 17.61 -2.80
C SER A 139 25.58 18.64 -3.81
N ASP A 140 26.84 18.54 -4.26
CA ASP A 140 27.35 19.36 -5.37
C ASP A 140 26.90 18.82 -6.75
N ASP A 141 26.55 17.54 -6.85
CA ASP A 141 26.05 16.87 -8.06
C ASP A 141 24.51 16.94 -8.14
N ARG A 142 23.96 18.15 -7.99
CA ARG A 142 22.53 18.35 -7.74
C ARG A 142 21.68 17.89 -8.91
N HIS A 143 20.92 16.83 -8.67
CA HIS A 143 19.82 16.40 -9.51
C HIS A 143 18.44 16.92 -9.05
N ALA A 144 18.42 17.59 -7.90
CA ALA A 144 17.29 18.36 -7.42
C ALA A 144 17.81 19.69 -6.84
N ASP A 145 17.18 20.80 -7.21
CA ASP A 145 17.53 22.14 -6.72
C ASP A 145 16.48 22.59 -5.70
N PHE A 146 16.93 22.94 -4.49
CA PHE A 146 16.07 23.44 -3.44
C PHE A 146 16.36 24.92 -3.19
N SER A 147 15.32 25.74 -3.33
CA SER A 147 15.39 27.16 -3.09
C SER A 147 14.23 27.59 -2.20
N ILE A 148 14.51 28.40 -1.19
CA ILE A 148 13.48 28.97 -0.32
C ILE A 148 13.64 30.49 -0.25
N ASP A 149 12.53 31.19 -0.38
CA ASP A 149 12.38 32.62 -0.17
C ASP A 149 11.25 32.90 0.83
N PRO A 150 11.03 34.15 1.27
CA PRO A 150 10.02 34.47 2.28
C PRO A 150 8.57 34.08 1.92
N ARG A 151 8.25 33.89 0.63
CA ARG A 151 6.92 33.54 0.13
C ARG A 151 6.84 32.08 -0.29
N TRP A 152 7.88 31.54 -0.89
CA TRP A 152 7.85 30.23 -1.54
C TRP A 152 9.04 29.35 -1.19
N ALA A 153 8.76 28.07 -0.97
CA ALA A 153 9.74 27.01 -1.04
C ALA A 153 9.52 26.22 -2.34
N ARG A 154 10.62 25.92 -3.02
CA ARG A 154 10.62 25.22 -4.32
C ARG A 154 11.66 24.12 -4.30
N LEU A 155 11.26 22.94 -4.76
CA LEU A 155 12.14 21.82 -5.06
C LEU A 155 11.97 21.45 -6.54
N ASP A 156 13.01 21.67 -7.32
CA ASP A 156 13.04 21.43 -8.75
C ASP A 156 13.80 20.13 -9.06
N GLY A 157 13.34 19.41 -10.08
CA GLY A 157 13.90 18.14 -10.52
C GLY A 157 12.89 17.35 -11.34
N THR A 158 13.28 16.90 -12.54
CA THR A 158 12.37 16.19 -13.44
C THR A 158 11.79 14.91 -12.81
N TRP A 159 12.41 14.34 -11.80
CA TRP A 159 11.89 13.17 -11.09
C TRP A 159 11.05 13.53 -9.84
N VAL A 160 11.23 14.71 -9.24
CA VAL A 160 10.56 15.06 -7.97
C VAL A 160 9.06 15.32 -8.15
N HIS A 161 8.64 15.82 -9.31
CA HIS A 161 7.21 16.06 -9.56
C HIS A 161 6.38 14.76 -9.60
N HIS A 162 7.03 13.60 -9.74
CA HIS A 162 6.38 12.30 -9.71
C HIS A 162 6.11 11.79 -8.29
N LEU A 163 6.72 12.38 -7.26
CA LEU A 163 6.48 12.01 -5.87
C LEU A 163 5.03 12.36 -5.51
N GLY A 164 4.21 11.35 -5.25
CA GLY A 164 2.80 11.49 -4.90
C GLY A 164 2.55 11.53 -3.40
N ALA A 165 3.54 11.13 -2.59
CA ALA A 165 3.46 11.04 -1.13
C ALA A 165 4.08 12.27 -0.41
N LEU A 166 4.50 12.11 0.84
CA LEU A 166 5.19 13.17 1.58
C LEU A 166 6.61 13.38 1.07
N VAL A 167 7.12 14.61 1.19
CA VAL A 167 8.47 14.98 0.78
C VAL A 167 9.13 15.81 1.86
N ALA A 168 10.31 15.38 2.28
CA ALA A 168 11.26 16.14 3.08
C ALA A 168 12.54 16.35 2.27
N VAL A 169 13.20 17.49 2.48
CA VAL A 169 14.43 17.86 1.77
C VAL A 169 15.51 18.16 2.80
N ASP A 170 16.67 17.53 2.67
CA ASP A 170 17.90 17.90 3.38
C ASP A 170 18.67 18.88 2.52
N ASP A 171 18.75 20.14 2.95
CA ASP A 171 19.50 21.20 2.24
C ASP A 171 20.97 21.28 2.66
N GLY A 172 21.40 20.41 3.58
CA GLY A 172 22.76 20.37 4.12
C GLY A 172 22.85 20.98 5.53
N GLU A 173 21.92 21.84 5.89
CA GLU A 173 21.85 22.51 7.20
C GLU A 173 20.61 22.11 7.99
N SER A 174 19.47 21.99 7.32
CA SER A 174 18.13 21.78 7.87
C SER A 174 17.34 20.77 7.05
N ILE A 175 16.33 20.17 7.68
CA ILE A 175 15.34 19.33 7.01
C ILE A 175 14.04 20.09 6.84
N TRP A 176 13.60 20.24 5.60
CA TRP A 176 12.39 20.94 5.22
C TRP A 176 11.31 19.97 4.79
N LEU A 177 10.26 19.83 5.60
CA LEU A 177 9.10 19.01 5.28
C LEU A 177 8.08 19.85 4.51
N PHE A 178 7.79 19.42 3.28
CA PHE A 178 6.73 19.97 2.47
C PHE A 178 5.36 19.53 3.02
N PRO A 179 4.35 20.43 3.05
CA PRO A 179 3.00 20.02 3.41
C PRO A 179 2.46 19.01 2.40
N ALA A 180 1.49 18.18 2.81
CA ALA A 180 0.93 17.18 1.90
C ALA A 180 0.19 17.79 0.69
N SER A 181 -0.35 19.00 0.87
CA SER A 181 -1.06 19.79 -0.13
C SER A 181 -0.14 20.75 -0.89
N VAL A 182 0.86 20.20 -1.56
CA VAL A 182 1.77 20.98 -2.43
C VAL A 182 1.30 21.05 -3.87
N MET A 183 1.73 22.11 -4.56
CA MET A 183 1.62 22.21 -6.01
C MET A 183 2.73 21.41 -6.66
N ARG A 184 2.39 20.57 -7.63
CA ARG A 184 3.34 19.73 -8.38
C ARG A 184 3.06 19.92 -9.87
N SER A 185 4.00 20.49 -10.61
CA SER A 185 3.85 20.77 -12.05
C SER A 185 5.23 20.82 -12.71
N ALA A 186 5.34 20.46 -13.99
CA ALA A 186 6.51 20.77 -14.83
C ALA A 186 7.92 20.51 -14.23
N GLY A 187 8.09 19.45 -13.43
CA GLY A 187 9.37 19.15 -12.80
C GLY A 187 9.64 19.90 -11.49
N GLU A 188 8.67 20.61 -10.93
CA GLU A 188 8.79 21.33 -9.66
C GLU A 188 7.74 20.89 -8.63
N ILE A 189 8.12 20.96 -7.36
CA ILE A 189 7.23 20.95 -6.18
C ILE A 189 7.31 22.32 -5.53
N ARG A 190 6.16 22.95 -5.29
CA ARG A 190 6.09 24.28 -4.66
C ARG A 190 5.11 24.32 -3.51
N SER A 191 5.50 25.06 -2.48
CA SER A 191 4.70 25.35 -1.29
C SER A 191 4.90 26.79 -0.87
N ASN A 192 3.87 27.40 -0.26
CA ASN A 192 4.10 28.63 0.49
C ASN A 192 5.06 28.31 1.65
N ALA A 193 6.09 29.14 1.82
CA ALA A 193 7.14 28.94 2.81
C ALA A 193 6.57 28.89 4.24
N ALA A 194 5.49 29.62 4.53
CA ALA A 194 4.84 29.64 5.83
C ALA A 194 4.22 28.29 6.24
N TYR A 195 3.97 27.38 5.28
CA TYR A 195 3.43 26.04 5.56
C TYR A 195 4.52 24.96 5.61
N MET A 196 5.78 25.32 5.35
CA MET A 196 6.91 24.41 5.49
C MET A 196 7.19 24.18 6.97
N LYS A 197 7.52 22.94 7.34
CA LYS A 197 8.04 22.64 8.67
C LYS A 197 9.55 22.42 8.59
N ARG A 198 10.31 23.21 9.34
CA ARG A 198 11.75 23.07 9.47
C ARG A 198 12.11 22.20 10.67
N PHE A 199 13.11 21.37 10.50
CA PHE A 199 13.75 20.59 11.56
C PHE A 199 15.26 20.77 11.47
N ASP A 200 15.94 20.69 12.60
CA ASP A 200 17.34 20.26 12.60
C ASP A 200 17.40 18.73 12.38
N ARG A 201 18.59 18.20 12.09
CA ARG A 201 18.75 16.76 11.84
C ARG A 201 18.32 15.91 13.04
N ALA A 202 18.75 16.28 14.25
CA ALA A 202 18.43 15.54 15.46
C ALA A 202 16.92 15.48 15.73
N GLY A 203 16.23 16.61 15.62
CA GLY A 203 14.78 16.70 15.79
C GLY A 203 14.03 15.91 14.72
N PHE A 204 14.48 15.92 13.46
CA PHE A 204 13.88 15.08 12.41
C PHE A 204 14.05 13.59 12.72
N ILE A 205 15.25 13.14 13.11
CA ILE A 205 15.53 11.75 13.49
C ILE A 205 14.60 11.32 14.63
N GLN A 206 14.52 12.10 15.70
CA GLN A 206 13.68 11.78 16.85
C GLN A 206 12.19 11.75 16.49
N THR A 207 11.73 12.67 15.63
CA THR A 207 10.31 12.85 15.32
C THR A 207 9.78 11.91 14.25
N TRP A 208 10.59 11.59 13.24
CA TRP A 208 10.16 10.81 12.07
C TRP A 208 10.80 9.42 12.00
N ILE A 209 12.07 9.28 12.38
CA ILE A 209 12.79 8.02 12.21
C ILE A 209 12.59 7.11 13.43
N ASN A 210 12.74 7.67 14.63
CA ASN A 210 12.78 6.91 15.89
C ASN A 210 11.56 7.13 16.80
N ALA A 211 10.59 7.95 16.40
CA ALA A 211 9.36 8.11 17.18
C ALA A 211 8.52 6.83 17.17
N ASP A 212 7.88 6.54 18.30
CA ASP A 212 6.91 5.44 18.42
C ASP A 212 5.59 5.75 17.71
N THR A 213 5.21 7.03 17.67
CA THR A 213 3.94 7.51 17.10
C THR A 213 4.17 8.49 15.96
N ALA A 214 3.25 8.49 15.00
CA ALA A 214 3.30 9.41 13.87
C ALA A 214 3.21 10.89 14.31
N PRO A 215 3.99 11.80 13.72
CA PRO A 215 4.06 13.21 14.13
C PRO A 215 2.93 14.08 13.54
N PHE A 216 1.77 13.49 13.28
CA PHE A 216 0.60 14.15 12.73
C PHE A 216 -0.67 13.66 13.41
N ALA A 217 -1.62 14.57 13.64
CA ALA A 217 -2.90 14.25 14.28
C ALA A 217 -3.85 13.47 13.35
N ALA A 218 -3.70 13.64 12.03
CA ALA A 218 -4.50 12.96 11.02
C ALA A 218 -3.62 12.54 9.84
N GLU A 219 -4.00 11.47 9.15
CA GLU A 219 -3.25 10.98 7.99
C GLU A 219 -3.12 12.09 6.91
N PRO A 220 -1.91 12.36 6.41
CA PRO A 220 -1.68 13.44 5.46
C PRO A 220 -2.44 13.27 4.15
N GLN A 221 -3.03 14.36 3.65
CA GLN A 221 -3.81 14.40 2.40
C GLN A 221 -2.92 14.58 1.18
N THR A 222 -2.06 13.59 0.92
CA THR A 222 -1.12 13.58 -0.21
C THR A 222 -1.82 13.44 -1.56
N LYS A 223 -1.11 13.73 -2.65
CA LYS A 223 -1.63 13.51 -4.01
C LYS A 223 -2.02 12.04 -4.22
N TRP A 224 -1.18 11.11 -3.79
CA TRP A 224 -1.45 9.68 -3.88
C TRP A 224 -2.77 9.31 -3.19
N ARG A 225 -3.01 9.85 -1.99
CA ARG A 225 -4.23 9.57 -1.22
C ARG A 225 -5.47 10.10 -1.93
N LYS A 226 -5.42 11.34 -2.43
CA LYS A 226 -6.52 11.93 -3.20
C LYS A 226 -6.84 11.09 -4.44
N ASP A 227 -5.81 10.77 -5.24
CA ASP A 227 -5.98 9.95 -6.44
C ASP A 227 -6.53 8.55 -6.11
N ALA A 228 -6.15 7.96 -4.97
CA ALA A 228 -6.67 6.67 -4.50
C ALA A 228 -8.15 6.74 -4.10
N LEU A 229 -8.54 7.75 -3.34
CA LEU A 229 -9.94 7.97 -2.96
C LEU A 229 -10.82 8.20 -4.20
N ASP A 230 -10.33 8.98 -5.16
CA ASP A 230 -11.02 9.23 -6.42
C ASP A 230 -11.20 7.95 -7.25
N ARG A 231 -10.19 7.07 -7.27
CA ARG A 231 -10.29 5.75 -7.94
C ARG A 231 -11.36 4.88 -7.28
N ILE A 232 -11.41 4.84 -5.95
CA ILE A 232 -12.43 4.09 -5.20
C ILE A 232 -13.82 4.65 -5.49
N ALA A 233 -13.98 5.97 -5.49
CA ALA A 233 -15.25 6.62 -5.79
C ALA A 233 -15.75 6.28 -7.20
N ARG A 234 -14.88 6.38 -8.22
CA ARG A 234 -15.21 5.99 -9.60
C ARG A 234 -15.60 4.51 -9.71
N SER A 235 -14.82 3.62 -9.09
CA SER A 235 -15.11 2.18 -9.11
C SER A 235 -16.47 1.84 -8.48
N ARG A 236 -16.87 2.55 -7.41
CA ARG A 236 -18.20 2.40 -6.81
C ARG A 236 -19.30 2.87 -7.76
N ALA A 237 -19.13 4.04 -8.39
CA ALA A 237 -20.09 4.56 -9.36
C ALA A 237 -20.27 3.60 -10.56
N ASP A 238 -19.18 3.06 -11.09
CA ASP A 238 -19.21 2.10 -12.20
C ASP A 238 -19.90 0.79 -11.82
N SER A 239 -19.78 0.37 -10.56
CA SER A 239 -20.44 -0.85 -10.06
C SER A 239 -21.95 -0.64 -9.90
N GLN A 240 -22.36 0.49 -9.33
CA GLN A 240 -23.77 0.90 -9.24
C GLN A 240 -24.42 1.02 -10.62
N LEU A 241 -23.72 1.61 -11.59
CA LEU A 241 -24.22 1.72 -12.96
C LEU A 241 -24.44 0.34 -13.60
N ARG A 242 -23.51 -0.60 -13.39
CA ARG A 242 -23.64 -1.98 -13.89
C ARG A 242 -24.83 -2.71 -13.26
N GLU A 243 -25.05 -2.55 -11.96
CA GLU A 243 -26.21 -3.12 -11.26
C GLU A 243 -27.53 -2.54 -11.79
N LEU A 244 -27.61 -1.22 -11.99
CA LEU A 244 -28.78 -0.55 -12.57
C LEU A 244 -29.06 -1.05 -14.00
N MET A 245 -28.02 -1.19 -14.83
CA MET A 245 -28.15 -1.73 -16.18
C MET A 245 -28.61 -3.20 -16.18
N ALA A 246 -28.10 -4.02 -15.26
CA ALA A 246 -28.51 -5.42 -15.11
C ALA A 246 -29.98 -5.53 -14.67
N HIS A 247 -30.39 -4.73 -13.68
CA HIS A 247 -31.78 -4.67 -13.23
C HIS A 247 -32.73 -4.21 -14.35
N ALA A 248 -32.35 -3.17 -15.10
CA ALA A 248 -33.13 -2.69 -16.24
C ALA A 248 -33.21 -3.70 -17.40
N ARG A 249 -32.23 -4.60 -17.52
CA ARG A 249 -32.29 -5.72 -18.47
C ARG A 249 -33.24 -6.80 -17.97
N ALA A 250 -33.12 -7.21 -16.71
CA ALA A 250 -34.01 -8.21 -16.10
C ALA A 250 -35.49 -7.82 -16.19
N LEU A 251 -35.82 -6.55 -15.92
CA LEU A 251 -37.19 -6.04 -16.08
C LEU A 251 -37.70 -6.11 -17.53
N ARG A 252 -36.82 -5.91 -18.52
CA ARG A 252 -37.19 -6.02 -19.94
C ARG A 252 -37.43 -7.47 -20.34
N GLU A 253 -36.55 -8.37 -19.91
CA GLU A 253 -36.70 -9.81 -20.12
C GLU A 253 -37.99 -10.33 -19.47
N GLN A 254 -38.29 -9.93 -18.23
CA GLN A 254 -39.54 -10.27 -17.55
C GLN A 254 -40.76 -9.80 -18.33
N ARG A 255 -40.81 -8.53 -18.75
CA ARG A 255 -41.92 -8.01 -19.58
C ARG A 255 -42.07 -8.78 -20.88
N GLN A 256 -40.96 -9.16 -21.51
CA GLN A 256 -41.00 -9.92 -22.76
C GLN A 256 -41.52 -11.34 -22.52
N THR A 257 -41.15 -12.00 -21.41
CA THR A 257 -41.73 -13.28 -21.00
C THR A 257 -43.22 -13.17 -20.72
N GLU A 258 -43.66 -12.12 -20.02
CA GLU A 258 -45.08 -11.84 -19.78
C GLU A 258 -45.86 -11.70 -21.09
N ILE A 259 -45.35 -10.91 -22.06
CA ILE A 259 -45.97 -10.74 -23.39
C ILE A 259 -46.03 -12.07 -24.17
N VAL A 260 -45.01 -12.92 -24.08
CA VAL A 260 -44.98 -14.23 -24.76
C VAL A 260 -45.92 -15.24 -24.07
N CYS A 261 -46.13 -15.13 -22.76
CA CYS A 261 -47.08 -15.94 -22.01
C CYS A 261 -48.53 -15.44 -22.10
N GLU A 262 -48.80 -14.27 -22.69
CA GLU A 262 -50.17 -13.86 -23.00
C GLU A 262 -50.75 -14.77 -24.10
N TYR A 263 -51.81 -15.50 -23.74
CA TYR A 263 -52.53 -16.42 -24.61
C TYR A 263 -53.05 -15.70 -25.89
N GLN A 264 -52.53 -16.08 -27.06
CA GLN A 264 -52.90 -15.51 -28.36
C GLN A 264 -53.99 -16.30 -29.12
N GLY A 265 -54.65 -17.28 -28.50
CA GLY A 265 -55.70 -18.08 -29.14
C GLY A 265 -57.04 -17.35 -29.25
N PRO A 266 -57.94 -17.75 -30.17
CA PRO A 266 -59.30 -17.21 -30.22
C PRO A 266 -60.02 -17.52 -28.89
N ARG A 267 -60.54 -16.48 -28.25
CA ARG A 267 -61.24 -16.53 -26.94
C ARG A 267 -62.52 -17.39 -26.94
N THR A 268 -62.85 -18.04 -28.05
CA THR A 268 -64.11 -18.79 -28.24
C THR A 268 -64.12 -20.18 -27.63
N ASN A 269 -62.98 -20.69 -27.13
CA ASN A 269 -62.89 -22.02 -26.51
C ASN A 269 -62.55 -22.00 -25.00
N LEU A 270 -62.71 -20.85 -24.33
CA LEU A 270 -62.74 -20.85 -22.86
C LEU A 270 -64.11 -21.39 -22.44
N ILE A 271 -64.08 -22.64 -21.99
CA ILE A 271 -65.19 -23.46 -21.51
C ILE A 271 -66.00 -22.69 -20.46
N HIS A 272 -67.32 -22.82 -20.56
CA HIS A 272 -68.35 -22.40 -19.60
C HIS A 272 -67.87 -22.32 -18.13
N GLU A 273 -67.54 -21.12 -17.68
CA GLU A 273 -67.59 -20.80 -16.25
C GLU A 273 -69.01 -20.35 -15.92
N GLN A 274 -69.72 -21.16 -15.13
CA GLN A 274 -70.87 -20.67 -14.39
C GLN A 274 -70.45 -19.44 -13.58
N PRO A 275 -71.28 -18.40 -13.47
CA PRO A 275 -70.91 -17.21 -12.71
C PRO A 275 -70.66 -17.61 -11.25
N ALA A 276 -69.39 -17.55 -10.82
CA ALA A 276 -69.03 -17.66 -9.43
C ALA A 276 -69.69 -16.51 -8.65
N ALA A 277 -70.28 -16.83 -7.50
CA ALA A 277 -70.91 -15.88 -6.61
C ALA A 277 -69.93 -14.72 -6.26
N PRO A 278 -70.43 -13.49 -6.06
CA PRO A 278 -69.57 -12.33 -5.83
C PRO A 278 -68.76 -12.52 -4.54
N VAL A 279 -67.48 -12.83 -4.68
CA VAL A 279 -66.53 -12.78 -3.58
C VAL A 279 -66.14 -11.32 -3.37
N THR A 280 -66.53 -10.77 -2.23
CA THR A 280 -66.15 -9.43 -1.80
C THR A 280 -64.63 -9.40 -1.59
N PRO A 281 -63.89 -8.46 -2.21
CA PRO A 281 -62.45 -8.35 -1.97
C PRO A 281 -62.20 -7.98 -0.49
N PRO A 282 -61.21 -8.59 0.18
CA PRO A 282 -60.85 -8.18 1.53
C PRO A 282 -60.35 -6.74 1.49
N GLN A 283 -60.86 -5.92 2.41
CA GLN A 283 -60.44 -4.52 2.55
C GLN A 283 -58.93 -4.44 2.84
N PRO A 284 -58.25 -3.40 2.35
CA PRO A 284 -56.84 -3.18 2.64
C PRO A 284 -56.67 -2.97 4.15
N VAL A 285 -56.01 -3.93 4.81
CA VAL A 285 -55.59 -3.79 6.19
C VAL A 285 -54.49 -2.73 6.22
N ALA A 286 -54.72 -1.66 6.97
CA ALA A 286 -53.72 -0.62 7.21
C ALA A 286 -52.42 -1.24 7.76
N PRO A 287 -51.24 -0.77 7.35
CA PRO A 287 -49.99 -1.32 7.85
C PRO A 287 -49.92 -1.08 9.36
N GLN A 288 -49.94 -2.16 10.14
CA GLN A 288 -49.65 -2.07 11.56
C GLN A 288 -48.18 -1.67 11.75
N PRO A 289 -47.87 -0.74 12.67
CA PRO A 289 -46.50 -0.38 12.99
C PRO A 289 -45.80 -1.60 13.58
N GLN A 290 -44.82 -2.14 12.85
CA GLN A 290 -43.97 -3.20 13.37
C GLN A 290 -43.18 -2.65 14.56
N PRO A 291 -43.14 -3.34 15.70
CA PRO A 291 -42.27 -2.95 16.79
C PRO A 291 -40.83 -3.05 16.31
N GLN A 292 -40.09 -1.93 16.41
CA GLN A 292 -38.65 -1.92 16.20
C GLN A 292 -38.02 -2.91 17.19
N ARG A 293 -37.66 -4.10 16.69
CA ARG A 293 -36.75 -4.99 17.42
C ARG A 293 -35.39 -4.31 17.46
N GLN A 294 -35.06 -3.73 18.60
CA GLN A 294 -33.67 -3.50 18.99
C GLN A 294 -33.02 -4.88 19.08
N VAL A 295 -32.14 -5.19 18.15
CA VAL A 295 -31.29 -6.38 18.21
C VAL A 295 -30.06 -5.97 18.99
N ASP A 296 -30.07 -6.21 20.29
CA ASP A 296 -28.83 -6.23 21.07
C ASP A 296 -28.06 -7.50 20.67
N VAL A 297 -27.07 -7.34 19.80
CA VAL A 297 -26.13 -8.41 19.45
C VAL A 297 -25.16 -8.56 20.61
N VAL A 298 -25.51 -9.40 21.58
CA VAL A 298 -24.55 -9.92 22.57
C VAL A 298 -23.80 -11.06 21.90
N VAL A 299 -22.55 -10.81 21.47
CA VAL A 299 -21.66 -11.86 20.96
C VAL A 299 -21.02 -12.58 22.16
N ASP A 300 -21.45 -13.81 22.43
CA ASP A 300 -20.75 -14.68 23.38
C ASP A 300 -19.47 -15.21 22.72
N LEU A 301 -18.31 -14.76 23.18
CA LEU A 301 -17.00 -15.03 22.58
C LEU A 301 -16.47 -16.45 22.85
N ARG A 302 -17.25 -17.32 23.50
CA ARG A 302 -16.78 -18.62 23.99
C ARG A 302 -16.78 -19.76 22.96
N GLU A 303 -17.36 -19.57 21.78
CA GLU A 303 -17.43 -20.59 20.71
C GLU A 303 -16.78 -20.14 19.38
N THR A 304 -15.69 -19.37 19.44
CA THR A 304 -14.93 -19.02 18.23
C THR A 304 -14.04 -20.17 17.78
N THR A 305 -14.56 -21.05 16.92
CA THR A 305 -13.73 -22.01 16.18
C THR A 305 -12.82 -21.25 15.22
N ILE A 306 -11.50 -21.27 15.45
CA ILE A 306 -10.50 -20.67 14.56
C ILE A 306 -10.42 -21.52 13.29
N ARG A 307 -10.71 -20.92 12.14
CA ARG A 307 -10.52 -21.57 10.83
C ARG A 307 -9.49 -20.80 10.00
N HIS A 308 -8.82 -21.53 9.11
CA HIS A 308 -7.85 -20.97 8.17
C HIS A 308 -8.51 -20.83 6.80
N CYS A 309 -8.31 -19.68 6.15
CA CYS A 309 -8.72 -19.52 4.77
C CYS A 309 -7.91 -20.47 3.86
N ALA A 310 -8.56 -21.31 3.07
CA ALA A 310 -7.90 -22.27 2.19
C ALA A 310 -6.92 -21.65 1.17
N ARG A 311 -7.07 -20.35 0.86
CA ARG A 311 -6.24 -19.65 -0.13
C ARG A 311 -5.13 -18.79 0.48
N CYS A 312 -5.47 -17.89 1.40
CA CYS A 312 -4.48 -16.99 2.01
C CYS A 312 -3.90 -17.50 3.33
N ARG A 313 -4.40 -18.64 3.84
CA ARG A 313 -4.00 -19.29 5.10
C ARG A 313 -4.11 -18.41 6.35
N SER A 314 -4.74 -17.24 6.27
CA SER A 314 -5.00 -16.40 7.44
C SER A 314 -5.96 -17.10 8.40
N ALA A 315 -5.63 -17.09 9.69
CA ALA A 315 -6.46 -17.61 10.76
C ALA A 315 -7.38 -16.52 11.31
N TYR A 316 -8.68 -16.78 11.39
CA TYR A 316 -9.63 -15.86 12.05
C TYR A 316 -10.81 -16.64 12.65
N GLY A 317 -11.38 -16.07 13.71
CA GLY A 317 -12.62 -16.58 14.31
C GLY A 317 -13.80 -16.23 13.40
N LEU A 318 -14.51 -17.23 12.91
CA LEU A 318 -15.72 -17.01 12.12
C LEU A 318 -16.89 -16.69 13.04
N THR A 319 -17.59 -15.59 12.79
CA THR A 319 -18.94 -15.41 13.33
C THR A 319 -19.95 -16.19 12.47
N PRO A 320 -20.99 -16.79 13.06
CA PRO A 320 -22.05 -17.46 12.29
C PRO A 320 -22.66 -16.50 11.26
N GLY A 321 -22.70 -16.93 10.00
CA GLY A 321 -23.30 -16.14 8.92
C GLY A 321 -22.34 -15.23 8.14
N GLN A 322 -21.01 -15.33 8.35
CA GLN A 322 -20.04 -14.59 7.55
C GLN A 322 -19.66 -15.37 6.26
N PRO A 323 -20.08 -14.94 5.06
CA PRO A 323 -19.85 -15.71 3.84
C PRO A 323 -18.46 -15.46 3.22
N LEU A 324 -17.78 -14.36 3.58
CA LEU A 324 -16.57 -13.88 2.91
C LEU A 324 -15.37 -13.79 3.86
N CYS A 325 -14.18 -14.14 3.36
CA CYS A 325 -12.91 -13.90 4.03
C CYS A 325 -12.61 -12.40 4.10
N ILE A 326 -12.36 -11.85 5.29
CA ILE A 326 -12.05 -10.41 5.50
C ILE A 326 -10.79 -9.98 4.72
N ASN A 327 -9.79 -10.85 4.60
CA ASN A 327 -8.49 -10.47 4.00
C ASN A 327 -8.47 -10.56 2.47
N CYS A 328 -9.30 -11.40 1.86
CA CYS A 328 -9.29 -11.60 0.39
C CYS A 328 -10.66 -11.41 -0.28
N ASN A 329 -11.68 -11.04 0.49
CA ASN A 329 -13.04 -10.71 0.06
C ASN A 329 -13.67 -11.78 -0.86
N ARG A 330 -13.40 -13.06 -0.58
CA ARG A 330 -13.90 -14.22 -1.34
C ARG A 330 -14.72 -15.16 -0.47
N ASP A 331 -15.66 -15.88 -1.10
CA ASP A 331 -16.52 -16.87 -0.46
C ASP A 331 -15.72 -17.94 0.27
N LEU A 332 -16.01 -18.09 1.56
CA LEU A 332 -15.48 -19.14 2.43
C LEU A 332 -16.06 -20.53 2.10
N TRP A 333 -17.17 -20.56 1.36
CA TRP A 333 -17.97 -21.76 1.11
C TRP A 333 -17.74 -22.41 -0.26
N ARG A 334 -16.95 -21.79 -1.16
CA ARG A 334 -16.60 -22.43 -2.42
C ARG A 334 -15.47 -23.44 -2.18
N LYS A 335 -15.84 -24.72 -2.09
CA LYS A 335 -14.92 -25.85 -2.32
C LYS A 335 -14.21 -25.63 -3.66
N SER A 336 -12.89 -25.78 -3.66
CA SER A 336 -12.10 -25.79 -4.90
C SER A 336 -12.50 -27.00 -5.74
N HIS A 337 -12.56 -26.84 -7.06
CA HIS A 337 -12.74 -27.96 -8.01
C HIS A 337 -11.64 -29.04 -7.89
N ALA A 338 -10.54 -28.76 -7.18
CA ALA A 338 -9.47 -29.71 -6.91
C ALA A 338 -9.79 -30.73 -5.81
N ASP A 339 -10.88 -30.55 -5.05
CA ASP A 339 -11.26 -31.47 -3.95
C ASP A 339 -12.24 -32.57 -4.40
N ASN A 340 -12.54 -32.67 -5.71
CA ASN A 340 -13.48 -33.65 -6.27
C ASN A 340 -12.81 -34.87 -6.93
N GLU A 341 -11.47 -34.95 -6.99
CA GLU A 341 -10.77 -36.12 -7.58
C GLU A 341 -10.38 -37.19 -6.54
N GLU A 342 -10.71 -36.99 -5.26
CA GLU A 342 -10.38 -37.96 -4.19
C GLU A 342 -11.62 -38.66 -3.59
N MET A 343 -12.76 -38.62 -4.30
CA MET A 343 -14.01 -39.21 -3.80
C MET A 343 -14.80 -40.02 -4.84
N ASP A 344 -14.12 -40.52 -5.88
CA ASP A 344 -14.61 -41.65 -6.71
C ASP A 344 -13.53 -42.74 -6.71
N ALA A 345 -13.59 -43.56 -5.65
CA ALA A 345 -13.06 -44.93 -5.60
C ALA A 345 -14.24 -45.90 -5.51
#